data_AF-B4UGR7-F1
#
_entry.id   AF-B4UGR7-F1
#
_cell.length_a   1.000
_cell.length_b   1.000
_cell.length_c   1.000
_cell.angle_alpha   90.00
_cell.angle_beta   90.00
_cell.angle_gamma   90.00
#
_symmetry.space_group_name_H-M   'P 1'
#
loop_
_entity.id
_entity.type
_entity.pdbx_description
1 polymer ?
#
loop_
_entity_poly.entity_id
_entity_poly.type
_entity_poly.pdbx_seq_one_letter_code
_entity_poly.pdbx_strand_id
1 'polypeptide(L)'
;MRPPPMRPVPPEDPLDLHHEAIRPFEEAEAALVRSVVSTPAWLSERDEAALRYALNLARIGRVRAPDGGEVDLEPALAPFREDVRPLVSALLATGGPDRAAATGMVPNLSLRARAFRARAVAAAEGRLAPGALDREVCEKALVLVCGGGGGVAWSYLGAFALLEQYGLVPRLLAGTSMGSVLLLFRARRARWNPDDVDEALSGLSFRTLFRFLQTGNRYGLPAALRLYLRAAIGEFLKGPDGHPLTLGQLAVPLVVAVTGIRNGALPRDPGYYEHLLDLDARAPRPSALTRMFSDVLQAVGELIVQRDRFARIYLGADAETHAFDAIDAVGFSSALPGVIHYDVLRDDERMHRLLGALLEKHDVFRLVDGGLVDNLPARAAWSTVQRGAIGTRNAFVLALEGFAPKLSQPLWFGLEQLAAQNVTRNRPFAHHHRSFQKVLSPVEIVPSREELRDAIHAGKAELHPDMPFVARMVRPFAPLA
;
A
#
# COMPACT_ATOMS: atom_id res chain seq x y z
N MET A 1 -19.99 -19.10 -9.55
CA MET A 1 -19.08 -19.28 -10.70
C MET A 1 -17.69 -18.82 -10.28
N ARG A 2 -16.65 -19.67 -10.39
CA ARG A 2 -15.26 -19.20 -10.26
C ARG A 2 -14.98 -18.27 -11.44
N PRO A 3 -14.37 -17.09 -11.22
CA PRO A 3 -13.94 -16.24 -12.32
C PRO A 3 -12.94 -17.02 -13.19
N PRO A 4 -12.94 -16.82 -14.52
CA PRO A 4 -12.00 -17.48 -15.41
C PRO A 4 -10.56 -17.13 -15.00
N PRO A 5 -9.60 -18.06 -15.13
CA PRO A 5 -8.18 -17.75 -14.92
C PRO A 5 -7.78 -16.68 -15.94
N MET A 6 -7.48 -15.47 -15.46
CA MET A 6 -6.98 -14.41 -16.31
C MET A 6 -5.59 -14.79 -16.81
N ARG A 7 -5.31 -14.50 -18.08
CA ARG A 7 -3.97 -14.60 -18.66
C ARG A 7 -2.99 -13.75 -17.83
N PRO A 8 -1.76 -14.24 -17.55
CA PRO A 8 -0.76 -13.44 -16.87
C PRO A 8 -0.50 -12.15 -17.68
N VAL A 9 -0.52 -11.02 -17.00
CA VAL A 9 -0.09 -9.74 -17.57
C VAL A 9 1.42 -9.85 -17.79
N PRO A 10 1.95 -9.61 -19.00
CA PRO A 10 3.38 -9.70 -19.23
C PRO A 10 4.13 -8.71 -18.32
N PRO A 11 5.29 -9.09 -17.77
CA PRO A 11 6.04 -8.25 -16.84
C PRO A 11 6.49 -6.95 -17.52
N GLU A 12 6.12 -5.80 -16.94
CA GLU A 12 6.44 -4.46 -17.47
C GLU A 12 7.81 -3.96 -16.95
N ASP A 13 8.35 -4.56 -15.87
CA ASP A 13 9.54 -4.14 -15.12
C ASP A 13 10.39 -5.39 -14.74
N PRO A 14 11.74 -5.34 -14.77
CA PRO A 14 12.61 -6.39 -14.22
C PRO A 14 12.22 -6.87 -12.80
N LEU A 15 11.63 -5.99 -11.99
CA LEU A 15 11.11 -6.35 -10.68
C LEU A 15 9.87 -7.26 -10.73
N ASP A 16 9.04 -7.17 -11.78
CA ASP A 16 7.90 -8.09 -11.96
C ASP A 16 8.39 -9.50 -12.28
N LEU A 17 9.42 -9.64 -13.12
CA LEU A 17 10.06 -10.93 -13.39
C LEU A 17 10.65 -11.52 -12.11
N HIS A 18 11.30 -10.68 -11.29
CA HIS A 18 11.81 -11.10 -10.00
C HIS A 18 10.69 -11.56 -9.06
N HIS A 19 9.59 -10.82 -8.99
CA HIS A 19 8.42 -11.18 -8.21
C HIS A 19 7.86 -12.55 -8.65
N GLU A 20 7.67 -12.77 -9.95
CA GLU A 20 7.19 -14.05 -10.48
C GLU A 20 8.09 -15.23 -10.11
N ALA A 21 9.41 -15.02 -10.09
CA ALA A 21 10.38 -16.03 -9.71
C ALA A 21 10.31 -16.41 -8.22
N ILE A 22 10.07 -15.44 -7.33
CA ILE A 22 10.08 -15.67 -5.88
C ILE A 22 8.71 -15.94 -5.27
N ARG A 23 7.63 -15.52 -5.93
CA ARG A 23 6.24 -15.62 -5.43
C ARG A 23 5.86 -17.02 -4.93
N PRO A 24 6.21 -18.14 -5.61
CA PRO A 24 5.85 -19.47 -5.12
C PRO A 24 6.39 -19.78 -3.72
N PHE A 25 7.56 -19.24 -3.37
CA PHE A 25 8.16 -19.42 -2.04
C PHE A 25 7.45 -18.55 -0.99
N GLU A 26 7.05 -17.33 -1.34
CA GLU A 26 6.25 -16.45 -0.47
C GLU A 26 4.86 -17.03 -0.19
N GLU A 27 4.20 -17.55 -1.23
CA GLU A 27 2.90 -18.22 -1.11
C GLU A 27 3.00 -19.49 -0.26
N ALA A 28 4.05 -20.30 -0.46
CA ALA A 28 4.29 -21.49 0.33
C ALA A 28 4.53 -21.15 1.82
N GLU A 29 5.30 -20.11 2.12
CA GLU A 29 5.51 -19.67 3.52
C GLU A 29 4.19 -19.22 4.15
N ALA A 30 3.38 -18.45 3.42
CA ALA A 30 2.06 -18.05 3.89
C ALA A 30 1.15 -19.27 4.13
N ALA A 31 1.15 -20.26 3.25
CA ALA A 31 0.37 -21.49 3.40
C ALA A 31 0.82 -22.32 4.61
N LEU A 32 2.13 -22.46 4.82
CA LEU A 32 2.71 -23.10 6.01
C LEU A 32 2.23 -22.43 7.29
N VAL A 33 2.43 -21.11 7.40
CA VAL A 33 2.09 -20.38 8.62
C VAL A 33 0.58 -20.40 8.86
N ARG A 34 -0.26 -20.27 7.83
CA ARG A 34 -1.73 -20.44 7.95
C ARG A 34 -2.09 -21.81 8.49
N SER A 35 -1.49 -22.88 7.97
CA SER A 35 -1.76 -24.24 8.44
C SER A 35 -1.31 -24.45 9.89
N VAL A 36 -0.21 -23.84 10.31
CA VAL A 36 0.26 -23.93 11.70
C VAL A 36 -0.68 -23.21 12.67
N VAL A 37 -1.16 -22.00 12.35
CA VAL A 37 -2.01 -21.22 13.27
C VAL A 37 -3.48 -21.66 13.32
N SER A 38 -3.97 -22.40 12.30
CA SER A 38 -5.40 -22.73 12.16
C SER A 38 -5.81 -24.10 12.69
N THR A 39 -4.87 -24.95 13.10
CA THR A 39 -5.15 -26.32 13.52
C THR A 39 -4.34 -26.71 14.75
N PRO A 40 -4.65 -27.84 15.43
CA PRO A 40 -3.75 -28.38 16.45
C PRO A 40 -2.32 -28.44 15.94
N ALA A 41 -1.37 -28.10 16.80
CA ALA A 41 0.05 -28.05 16.45
C ALA A 41 0.49 -29.40 15.85
N TRP A 42 0.85 -29.39 14.57
CA TRP A 42 1.36 -30.57 13.84
C TRP A 42 2.85 -30.45 13.52
N LEU A 43 3.44 -29.28 13.82
CA LEU A 43 4.82 -28.95 13.58
C LEU A 43 5.39 -28.29 14.84
N SER A 44 6.59 -28.68 15.25
CA SER A 44 7.28 -28.00 16.35
C SER A 44 7.71 -26.59 15.92
N GLU A 45 7.92 -25.66 16.88
CA GLU A 45 8.42 -24.33 16.53
C GLU A 45 9.79 -24.38 15.83
N ARG A 46 10.63 -25.36 16.19
CA ARG A 46 11.94 -25.58 15.57
C ARG A 46 11.80 -26.01 14.11
N ASP A 47 10.88 -26.93 13.82
CA ASP A 47 10.66 -27.43 12.47
C ASP A 47 9.97 -26.39 11.60
N GLU A 48 9.04 -25.60 12.16
CA GLU A 48 8.49 -24.43 11.48
C GLU A 48 9.58 -23.43 11.10
N ALA A 49 10.45 -23.08 12.05
CA ALA A 49 11.59 -22.19 11.79
C ALA A 49 12.49 -22.74 10.69
N ALA A 50 12.73 -24.05 10.66
CA ALA A 50 13.55 -24.68 9.63
C ALA A 50 12.93 -24.60 8.22
N LEU A 51 11.63 -24.89 8.08
CA LEU A 51 10.93 -24.79 6.79
C LEU A 51 10.84 -23.33 6.33
N ARG A 52 10.52 -22.40 7.25
CA ARG A 52 10.50 -20.96 6.95
C ARG A 52 11.89 -20.44 6.55
N TYR A 53 12.95 -20.91 7.21
CA TYR A 53 14.33 -20.56 6.85
C TYR A 53 14.65 -21.01 5.43
N ALA A 54 14.31 -22.26 5.06
CA ALA A 54 14.52 -22.77 3.70
C ALA A 54 13.75 -21.96 2.64
N LEU A 55 12.46 -21.68 2.87
CA LEU A 55 11.65 -20.86 1.96
C LEU A 55 12.20 -19.43 1.81
N ASN A 56 12.60 -18.81 2.91
CA ASN A 56 13.12 -17.45 2.91
C ASN A 56 14.51 -17.36 2.29
N LEU A 57 15.40 -18.32 2.55
CA LEU A 57 16.72 -18.38 1.92
C LEU A 57 16.61 -18.55 0.40
N ALA A 58 15.64 -19.33 -0.09
CA ALA A 58 15.43 -19.55 -1.52
C ALA A 58 15.00 -18.29 -2.29
N ARG A 59 14.38 -17.30 -1.63
CA ARG A 59 13.96 -16.04 -2.26
C ARG A 59 14.98 -14.91 -2.16
N ILE A 60 16.03 -15.03 -1.33
CA ILE A 60 17.03 -13.98 -1.18
C ILE A 60 17.94 -13.97 -2.41
N GLY A 61 17.95 -12.84 -3.12
CA GLY A 61 18.94 -12.56 -4.17
C GLY A 61 20.02 -11.57 -3.73
N ARG A 62 19.68 -10.57 -2.89
CA ARG A 62 20.62 -9.53 -2.46
C ARG A 62 20.49 -9.20 -0.99
N VAL A 63 21.63 -8.93 -0.35
CA VAL A 63 21.69 -8.52 1.06
C VAL A 63 22.50 -7.23 1.18
N ARG A 64 22.05 -6.32 2.05
CA ARG A 64 22.73 -5.04 2.27
C ARG A 64 24.01 -5.24 3.10
N ALA A 65 25.11 -4.67 2.64
CA ALA A 65 26.38 -4.64 3.33
C ALA A 65 26.46 -3.44 4.31
N PRO A 66 27.38 -3.47 5.31
CA PRO A 66 27.53 -2.39 6.29
C PRO A 66 27.94 -1.05 5.69
N ASP A 67 28.63 -1.05 4.55
CA ASP A 67 29.03 0.13 3.77
C ASP A 67 27.87 0.77 3.00
N GLY A 68 26.66 0.20 3.11
CA GLY A 68 25.47 0.63 2.41
C GLY A 68 25.33 0.04 1.00
N GLY A 69 26.34 -0.69 0.50
CA GLY A 69 26.31 -1.40 -0.76
C GLY A 69 25.48 -2.68 -0.73
N GLU A 70 25.37 -3.35 -1.87
CA GLU A 70 24.66 -4.62 -2.01
C GLU A 70 25.62 -5.76 -2.31
N VAL A 71 25.35 -6.91 -1.72
CA VAL A 71 26.01 -8.19 -2.03
C VAL A 71 25.00 -9.05 -2.76
N ASP A 72 25.33 -9.42 -4.00
CA ASP A 72 24.55 -10.35 -4.81
C ASP A 72 24.86 -11.79 -4.38
N LEU A 73 23.84 -12.48 -3.89
CA LEU A 73 23.89 -13.87 -3.46
C LEU A 73 23.13 -14.80 -4.43
N GLU A 74 22.50 -14.25 -5.46
CA GLU A 74 21.72 -15.00 -6.44
C GLU A 74 22.54 -16.16 -7.06
N PRO A 75 23.81 -15.99 -7.49
CA PRO A 75 24.57 -17.11 -8.06
C PRO A 75 24.84 -18.24 -7.07
N ALA A 76 24.93 -17.93 -5.78
CA ALA A 76 25.17 -18.92 -4.73
C ALA A 76 23.88 -19.66 -4.32
N LEU A 77 22.74 -18.96 -4.33
CA LEU A 77 21.46 -19.44 -3.81
C LEU A 77 20.50 -19.94 -4.88
N ALA A 78 20.62 -19.52 -6.14
CA ALA A 78 19.72 -19.95 -7.22
C ALA A 78 19.56 -21.48 -7.33
N PRO A 79 20.61 -22.31 -7.22
CA PRO A 79 20.45 -23.77 -7.26
C PRO A 79 19.63 -24.34 -6.09
N PHE A 80 19.58 -23.66 -4.94
CA PHE A 80 18.82 -24.11 -3.77
C PHE A 80 17.31 -24.07 -4.01
N ARG A 81 16.84 -23.24 -4.94
CA ARG A 81 15.41 -23.16 -5.28
C ARG A 81 14.84 -24.50 -5.71
N GLU A 82 15.62 -25.28 -6.46
CA GLU A 82 15.21 -26.61 -6.92
C GLU A 82 15.06 -27.61 -5.76
N ASP A 83 15.93 -27.53 -4.74
CA ASP A 83 15.81 -28.34 -3.52
C ASP A 83 14.52 -27.99 -2.73
N VAL A 84 14.06 -26.74 -2.81
CA VAL A 84 12.89 -26.23 -2.07
C VAL A 84 11.56 -26.42 -2.84
N ARG A 85 11.58 -26.60 -4.17
CA ARG A 85 10.35 -26.81 -4.98
C ARG A 85 9.44 -27.95 -4.51
N PRO A 86 9.95 -29.10 -4.03
CA PRO A 86 9.09 -30.15 -3.47
C PRO A 86 8.27 -29.67 -2.26
N LEU A 87 8.87 -28.84 -1.39
CA LEU A 87 8.16 -28.25 -0.25
C LEU A 87 7.07 -27.26 -0.72
N VAL A 88 7.39 -26.41 -1.71
CA VAL A 88 6.40 -25.50 -2.32
C VAL A 88 5.21 -26.30 -2.85
N SER A 89 5.47 -27.40 -3.56
CA SER A 89 4.43 -28.27 -4.13
C SER A 89 3.56 -28.92 -3.05
N ALA A 90 4.17 -29.36 -1.94
CA ALA A 90 3.46 -29.93 -0.80
C ALA A 90 2.58 -28.90 -0.08
N LEU A 91 3.09 -27.68 0.12
CA LEU A 91 2.37 -26.61 0.83
C LEU A 91 1.25 -25.98 -0.01
N LEU A 92 1.39 -25.97 -1.34
CA LEU A 92 0.41 -25.42 -2.27
C LEU A 92 -0.45 -26.50 -2.96
N ALA A 93 -0.48 -27.73 -2.41
CA ALA A 93 -1.22 -28.84 -2.98
C ALA A 93 -2.74 -28.56 -3.07
N THR A 94 -3.37 -29.13 -4.10
CA THR A 94 -4.82 -29.02 -4.32
C THR A 94 -5.57 -29.70 -3.18
N GLY A 95 -6.24 -28.92 -2.34
CA GLY A 95 -6.92 -29.40 -1.12
C GLY A 95 -6.29 -28.88 0.19
N GLY A 96 -5.17 -28.18 0.10
CA GLY A 96 -4.44 -27.61 1.23
C GLY A 96 -3.08 -28.27 1.46
N PRO A 97 -2.28 -27.77 2.42
CA PRO A 97 -0.92 -28.25 2.65
C PRO A 97 -0.86 -29.74 3.03
N ASP A 98 -0.02 -30.52 2.34
CA ASP A 98 0.36 -31.88 2.74
C ASP A 98 1.35 -31.82 3.90
N ARG A 99 0.80 -31.95 5.11
CA ARG A 99 1.53 -31.85 6.38
C ARG A 99 2.54 -32.96 6.57
N ALA A 100 2.19 -34.19 6.18
CA ALA A 100 3.06 -35.34 6.37
C ALA A 100 4.29 -35.22 5.45
N ALA A 101 4.08 -34.83 4.20
CA ALA A 101 5.17 -34.55 3.26
C ALA A 101 6.06 -33.39 3.76
N ALA A 102 5.46 -32.27 4.19
CA ALA A 102 6.21 -31.12 4.69
C ALA A 102 7.06 -31.47 5.92
N THR A 103 6.49 -32.18 6.91
CA THR A 103 7.23 -32.64 8.09
C THR A 103 8.36 -33.61 7.73
N GLY A 104 8.12 -34.54 6.81
CA GLY A 104 9.13 -35.50 6.34
C GLY A 104 10.33 -34.85 5.66
N MET A 105 10.15 -33.66 5.08
CA MET A 105 11.23 -32.91 4.40
C MET A 105 12.14 -32.12 5.35
N VAL A 106 11.72 -31.87 6.60
CA VAL A 106 12.44 -31.02 7.55
C VAL A 106 13.92 -31.40 7.72
N PRO A 107 14.30 -32.68 7.97
CA PRO A 107 15.69 -33.02 8.23
C PRO A 107 16.60 -32.73 7.02
N ASN A 108 16.15 -33.09 5.82
CA ASN A 108 16.93 -32.91 4.60
C ASN A 108 17.03 -31.42 4.21
N LEU A 109 15.92 -30.69 4.23
CA LEU A 109 15.91 -29.26 3.91
C LEU A 109 16.72 -28.44 4.90
N SER A 110 16.70 -28.79 6.20
CA SER A 110 17.54 -28.14 7.20
C SER A 110 19.04 -28.30 6.88
N LEU A 111 19.45 -29.52 6.50
CA LEU A 111 20.84 -29.80 6.13
C LEU A 111 21.25 -29.03 4.87
N ARG A 112 20.40 -29.05 3.83
CA ARG A 112 20.63 -28.32 2.57
C ARG A 112 20.70 -26.82 2.79
N ALA A 113 19.75 -26.25 3.54
CA ALA A 113 19.70 -24.83 3.84
C ALA A 113 20.98 -24.36 4.58
N ARG A 114 21.51 -25.14 5.53
CA ARG A 114 22.80 -24.83 6.17
C ARG A 114 23.96 -24.81 5.18
N ALA A 115 24.02 -25.79 4.27
CA ALA A 115 25.08 -25.85 3.27
C ALA A 115 25.03 -24.65 2.31
N PHE A 116 23.84 -24.28 1.83
CA PHE A 116 23.66 -23.12 0.96
C PHE A 116 23.86 -21.79 1.69
N ARG A 117 23.45 -21.68 2.96
CA ARG A 117 23.80 -20.54 3.82
C ARG A 117 25.31 -20.38 3.93
N ALA A 118 26.05 -21.45 4.22
CA ALA A 118 27.50 -21.40 4.32
C ALA A 118 28.15 -20.99 2.99
N ARG A 119 27.66 -21.52 1.87
CA ARG A 119 28.09 -21.14 0.52
C ARG A 119 27.83 -19.66 0.22
N ALA A 120 26.67 -19.13 0.57
CA ALA A 120 26.33 -17.73 0.37
C ALA A 120 27.18 -16.78 1.23
N VAL A 121 27.45 -17.16 2.50
CA VAL A 121 28.37 -16.41 3.37
C VAL A 121 29.79 -16.41 2.82
N ALA A 122 30.26 -17.54 2.29
CA ALA A 122 31.58 -17.62 1.66
C ALA A 122 31.65 -16.76 0.38
N ALA A 123 30.61 -16.81 -0.47
CA ALA A 123 30.52 -16.02 -1.69
C ALA A 123 30.44 -14.50 -1.44
N ALA A 124 30.05 -14.09 -0.23
CA ALA A 124 30.06 -12.68 0.16
C ALA A 124 31.46 -12.13 0.47
N GLU A 125 32.50 -12.97 0.52
CA GLU A 125 33.92 -12.58 0.69
C GLU A 125 34.16 -11.60 1.85
N GLY A 126 33.45 -11.80 2.97
CA GLY A 126 33.57 -10.96 4.17
C GLY A 126 32.89 -9.58 4.08
N ARG A 127 32.20 -9.26 2.98
CA ARG A 127 31.45 -8.00 2.82
C ARG A 127 30.18 -7.93 3.66
N LEU A 128 29.65 -9.08 4.09
CA LEU A 128 28.48 -9.15 4.97
C LEU A 128 28.91 -9.18 6.44
N ALA A 129 28.25 -8.37 7.27
CA ALA A 129 28.41 -8.45 8.71
C ALA A 129 27.98 -9.84 9.24
N PRO A 130 28.58 -10.31 10.34
CA PRO A 130 28.14 -11.54 11.01
C PRO A 130 26.62 -11.56 11.25
N GLY A 131 25.99 -12.65 10.83
CA GLY A 131 24.54 -12.86 10.95
C GLY A 131 23.66 -11.99 10.05
N ALA A 132 24.22 -11.16 9.14
CA ALA A 132 23.40 -10.31 8.26
C ALA A 132 22.46 -11.12 7.36
N LEU A 133 22.95 -12.22 6.79
CA LEU A 133 22.11 -13.15 6.01
C LEU A 133 21.00 -13.74 6.87
N ASP A 134 21.30 -14.18 8.11
CA ASP A 134 20.27 -14.75 8.98
C ASP A 134 19.23 -13.73 9.39
N ARG A 135 19.62 -12.48 9.69
CA ARG A 135 18.66 -11.42 9.96
C ARG A 135 17.76 -11.19 8.75
N GLU A 136 18.32 -11.15 7.55
CA GLU A 136 17.54 -11.01 6.31
C GLU A 136 16.57 -12.19 6.11
N VAL A 137 16.95 -13.42 6.47
CA VAL A 137 16.08 -14.62 6.36
C VAL A 137 15.00 -14.65 7.45
N CYS A 138 15.37 -14.33 8.68
CA CYS A 138 14.59 -14.60 9.89
C CYS A 138 13.74 -13.42 10.37
N GLU A 139 14.11 -12.20 10.03
CA GLU A 139 13.41 -10.99 10.44
C GLU A 139 12.65 -10.41 9.25
N LYS A 140 11.31 -10.43 9.35
CA LYS A 140 10.44 -9.94 8.29
C LYS A 140 9.84 -8.58 8.65
N ALA A 141 10.01 -7.61 7.77
CA ALA A 141 9.42 -6.28 7.93
C ALA A 141 7.91 -6.28 7.63
N LEU A 142 7.10 -5.69 8.50
CA LEU A 142 5.69 -5.42 8.17
C LEU A 142 5.60 -4.23 7.22
N VAL A 143 4.84 -4.38 6.14
CA VAL A 143 4.48 -3.33 5.18
C VAL A 143 2.97 -3.22 5.16
N LEU A 144 2.46 -2.00 5.33
CA LEU A 144 1.02 -1.73 5.40
C LEU A 144 0.58 -0.94 4.18
N VAL A 145 -0.41 -1.47 3.46
CA VAL A 145 -0.97 -0.86 2.25
C VAL A 145 -2.44 -0.54 2.48
N CYS A 146 -2.86 0.70 2.24
CA CYS A 146 -4.25 1.13 2.42
C CYS A 146 -4.81 1.70 1.12
N GLY A 147 -5.90 1.10 0.64
CA GLY A 147 -6.57 1.57 -0.57
C GLY A 147 -7.44 2.82 -0.36
N GLY A 148 -7.85 3.45 -1.47
CA GLY A 148 -8.75 4.59 -1.47
C GLY A 148 -10.23 4.24 -1.25
N GLY A 149 -11.11 5.21 -1.47
CA GLY A 149 -12.57 5.03 -1.41
C GLY A 149 -13.35 5.99 -0.49
N GLY A 150 -12.73 7.10 -0.05
CA GLY A 150 -13.39 8.08 0.80
C GLY A 150 -13.74 7.53 2.19
N GLY A 151 -15.00 7.68 2.61
CA GLY A 151 -15.46 7.29 3.95
C GLY A 151 -15.21 5.82 4.33
N VAL A 152 -15.07 4.91 3.36
CA VAL A 152 -14.78 3.50 3.66
C VAL A 152 -13.47 3.30 4.44
N ALA A 153 -12.50 4.20 4.24
CA ALA A 153 -11.17 4.11 4.80
C ALA A 153 -11.14 4.25 6.33
N TRP A 154 -12.18 4.83 6.96
CA TRP A 154 -12.26 5.00 8.42
C TRP A 154 -12.13 3.67 9.19
N SER A 155 -12.53 2.56 8.58
CA SER A 155 -12.32 1.21 9.11
C SER A 155 -10.84 0.85 9.33
N TYR A 156 -9.91 1.43 8.59
CA TYR A 156 -8.47 1.15 8.71
C TYR A 156 -7.89 1.61 10.04
N LEU A 157 -8.49 2.61 10.69
CA LEU A 157 -8.08 3.04 12.03
C LEU A 157 -8.23 1.91 13.05
N GLY A 158 -9.26 1.08 12.91
CA GLY A 158 -9.43 -0.14 13.69
C GLY A 158 -8.29 -1.15 13.47
N ALA A 159 -7.82 -1.26 12.22
CA ALA A 159 -6.65 -2.07 11.89
C ALA A 159 -5.36 -1.52 12.50
N PHE A 160 -5.15 -0.19 12.48
CA PHE A 160 -3.96 0.44 13.08
C PHE A 160 -3.90 0.20 14.59
N ALA A 161 -5.04 0.37 15.27
CA ALA A 161 -5.16 0.08 16.69
C ALA A 161 -4.92 -1.41 17.01
N LEU A 162 -5.34 -2.31 16.13
CA LEU A 162 -5.14 -3.74 16.31
C LEU A 162 -3.68 -4.17 16.08
N LEU A 163 -3.00 -3.62 15.06
CA LEU A 163 -1.57 -3.84 14.85
C LEU A 163 -0.76 -3.37 16.07
N GLU A 164 -1.09 -2.20 16.62
CA GLU A 164 -0.48 -1.64 17.82
C GLU A 164 -0.66 -2.55 19.05
N GLN A 165 -1.87 -3.11 19.25
CA GLN A 165 -2.16 -4.09 20.33
C GLN A 165 -1.33 -5.36 20.23
N TYR A 166 -1.01 -5.80 19.01
CA TYR A 166 -0.11 -6.93 18.76
C TYR A 166 1.37 -6.54 18.78
N GLY A 167 1.69 -5.28 19.08
CA GLY A 167 3.05 -4.76 19.10
C GLY A 167 3.68 -4.60 17.73
N LEU A 168 2.90 -4.68 16.64
CA LEU A 168 3.40 -4.70 15.27
C LEU A 168 3.59 -3.27 14.73
N VAL A 169 4.81 -2.96 14.32
CA VAL A 169 5.18 -1.66 13.75
C VAL A 169 5.51 -1.83 12.27
N PRO A 170 4.74 -1.23 11.35
CA PRO A 170 5.11 -1.20 9.94
C PRO A 170 6.43 -0.45 9.73
N ARG A 171 7.25 -0.94 8.80
CA ARG A 171 8.49 -0.29 8.36
C ARG A 171 8.33 0.47 7.05
N LEU A 172 7.23 0.24 6.33
CA LEU A 172 6.83 0.96 5.13
C LEU A 172 5.31 1.07 5.10
N LEU A 173 4.81 2.22 4.67
CA LEU A 173 3.41 2.48 4.42
C LEU A 173 3.22 2.79 2.93
N ALA A 174 2.12 2.36 2.33
CA ALA A 174 1.76 2.78 0.98
C ALA A 174 0.26 3.01 0.86
N GLY A 175 -0.17 4.13 0.28
CA GLY A 175 -1.59 4.46 0.22
C GLY A 175 -2.01 5.25 -0.98
N THR A 176 -3.33 5.23 -1.19
CA THR A 176 -4.01 5.98 -2.25
C THR A 176 -5.19 6.74 -1.65
N SER A 177 -5.40 7.99 -2.10
CA SER A 177 -6.55 8.82 -1.72
C SER A 177 -6.72 8.88 -0.20
N MET A 178 -7.92 8.69 0.33
CA MET A 178 -8.18 8.69 1.79
C MET A 178 -7.30 7.68 2.55
N GLY A 179 -6.93 6.55 1.94
CA GLY A 179 -5.97 5.60 2.54
C GLY A 179 -4.59 6.24 2.79
N SER A 180 -4.12 7.08 1.85
CA SER A 180 -2.86 7.83 2.01
C SER A 180 -2.94 8.90 3.10
N VAL A 181 -4.10 9.56 3.25
CA VAL A 181 -4.36 10.55 4.31
C VAL A 181 -4.30 9.88 5.68
N LEU A 182 -4.98 8.74 5.87
CA LEU A 182 -4.93 7.99 7.13
C LEU A 182 -3.52 7.46 7.43
N LEU A 183 -2.80 7.01 6.40
CA LEU A 183 -1.42 6.59 6.55
C LEU A 183 -0.47 7.73 6.87
N LEU A 184 -0.75 8.97 6.46
CA LEU A 184 0.05 10.13 6.83
C LEU A 184 0.02 10.39 8.34
N PHE A 185 -1.17 10.29 8.96
CA PHE A 185 -1.28 10.32 10.43
C PHE A 185 -0.45 9.20 11.07
N ARG A 186 -0.54 7.99 10.50
CA ARG A 186 0.22 6.83 10.99
C ARG A 186 1.74 6.95 10.77
N ALA A 187 2.18 7.63 9.72
CA ALA A 187 3.58 7.76 9.32
C ALA A 187 4.37 8.73 10.21
N ARG A 188 3.67 9.67 10.86
CA ARG A 188 4.30 10.71 11.69
C ARG A 188 5.08 10.14 12.88
N ARG A 189 4.65 8.99 13.40
CA ARG A 189 5.27 8.34 14.56
C ARG A 189 5.46 6.84 14.29
N ALA A 190 6.50 6.26 14.88
CA ALA A 190 6.75 4.82 14.77
C ALA A 190 5.59 4.00 15.38
N ARG A 191 5.11 4.40 16.57
CA ARG A 191 3.97 3.78 17.27
C ARG A 191 2.68 4.53 16.96
N TRP A 192 1.59 3.78 16.85
CA TRP A 192 0.27 4.35 16.62
C TRP A 192 -0.24 5.05 17.88
N ASN A 193 -0.79 6.25 17.75
CA ASN A 193 -1.49 6.95 18.81
C ASN A 193 -2.91 7.31 18.33
N PRO A 194 -3.99 6.80 18.94
CA PRO A 194 -5.35 7.17 18.54
C PRO A 194 -5.66 8.66 18.75
N ASP A 195 -5.07 9.30 19.76
CA ASP A 195 -5.32 10.71 20.10
C ASP A 195 -4.93 11.65 18.94
N ASP A 196 -3.99 11.23 18.10
CA ASP A 196 -3.54 11.97 16.92
C ASP A 196 -4.67 12.17 15.91
N VAL A 197 -5.56 11.20 15.77
CA VAL A 197 -6.73 11.31 14.89
C VAL A 197 -7.79 12.19 15.53
N ASP A 198 -8.03 12.03 16.83
CA ASP A 198 -9.03 12.84 17.54
C ASP A 198 -8.64 14.32 17.55
N GLU A 199 -7.36 14.64 17.80
CA GLU A 199 -6.80 15.98 17.71
C GLU A 199 -6.96 16.53 16.29
N ALA A 200 -6.52 15.77 15.28
CA ALA A 200 -6.63 16.20 13.89
C ALA A 200 -8.08 16.40 13.42
N LEU A 201 -9.02 15.60 13.92
CA LEU A 201 -10.45 15.70 13.60
C LEU A 201 -11.18 16.77 14.42
N SER A 202 -10.64 17.17 15.57
CA SER A 202 -11.23 18.18 16.46
C SER A 202 -11.21 19.58 15.83
N GLY A 203 -12.25 19.88 15.04
CA GLY A 203 -12.37 21.14 14.30
C GLY A 203 -12.44 20.96 12.79
N LEU A 204 -12.31 19.73 12.29
CA LEU A 204 -12.60 19.43 10.90
C LEU A 204 -14.11 19.43 10.66
N SER A 205 -14.53 20.25 9.71
CA SER A 205 -15.86 20.21 9.13
C SER A 205 -15.72 20.09 7.62
N PHE A 206 -16.78 19.65 6.94
CA PHE A 206 -16.81 19.67 5.49
C PHE A 206 -16.48 21.05 4.92
N ARG A 207 -16.92 22.14 5.59
CA ARG A 207 -16.62 23.53 5.18
C ARG A 207 -15.16 23.94 5.41
N THR A 208 -14.49 23.32 6.38
CA THR A 208 -13.07 23.56 6.65
C THR A 208 -12.22 22.85 5.60
N LEU A 209 -12.59 21.61 5.24
CA LEU A 209 -11.88 20.78 4.28
C LEU A 209 -12.16 21.16 2.82
N PHE A 210 -13.38 21.55 2.51
CA PHE A 210 -13.83 21.83 1.16
C PHE A 210 -14.41 23.23 1.04
N ARG A 211 -13.95 24.00 0.05
CA ARG A 211 -14.58 25.27 -0.33
C ARG A 211 -14.92 25.24 -1.82
N PHE A 212 -16.03 25.87 -2.19
CA PHE A 212 -16.38 26.07 -3.60
C PHE A 212 -15.34 26.98 -4.26
N LEU A 213 -15.01 26.67 -5.51
CA LEU A 213 -13.80 27.18 -6.13
C LEU A 213 -13.94 28.65 -6.54
N GLN A 214 -13.00 29.48 -6.10
CA GLN A 214 -12.68 30.80 -6.67
C GLN A 214 -11.22 30.74 -7.15
N THR A 215 -11.07 30.73 -8.49
CA THR A 215 -9.89 31.03 -9.34
C THR A 215 -8.49 30.46 -9.03
N GLY A 216 -7.88 29.85 -10.05
CA GLY A 216 -6.45 29.47 -10.14
C GLY A 216 -6.22 27.96 -10.26
N ASN A 217 -5.50 27.52 -11.30
CA ASN A 217 -5.09 26.12 -11.48
C ASN A 217 -3.73 26.03 -12.20
N ARG A 218 -2.80 25.24 -11.65
CA ARG A 218 -1.45 25.01 -12.18
C ARG A 218 -1.10 23.52 -12.28
N TYR A 219 -1.31 22.73 -11.23
CA TYR A 219 -0.85 21.34 -11.17
C TYR A 219 -1.97 20.31 -11.09
N GLY A 220 -3.17 20.67 -10.60
CA GLY A 220 -4.32 19.78 -10.46
C GLY A 220 -5.36 19.90 -11.60
N LEU A 221 -6.37 19.03 -11.63
CA LEU A 221 -7.55 19.29 -12.49
C LEU A 221 -8.57 20.21 -11.79
N PRO A 222 -9.23 21.15 -12.49
CA PRO A 222 -10.34 21.91 -11.93
C PRO A 222 -11.46 20.98 -11.46
N ALA A 223 -12.17 21.37 -10.39
CA ALA A 223 -13.24 20.55 -9.81
C ALA A 223 -14.18 21.37 -8.92
N ALA A 224 -15.38 20.83 -8.63
CA ALA A 224 -16.44 21.52 -7.88
C ALA A 224 -16.01 22.03 -6.50
N LEU A 225 -15.16 21.26 -5.83
CA LEU A 225 -14.70 21.55 -4.48
C LEU A 225 -13.18 21.63 -4.47
N ARG A 226 -12.63 22.66 -3.85
CA ARG A 226 -11.19 22.71 -3.54
C ARG A 226 -10.94 22.11 -2.16
N LEU A 227 -10.00 21.17 -2.09
CA LEU A 227 -9.51 20.55 -0.86
C LEU A 227 -8.46 21.45 -0.18
N TYR A 228 -8.74 21.89 1.04
CA TYR A 228 -7.87 22.72 1.87
C TYR A 228 -7.19 21.90 2.96
N LEU A 229 -6.52 20.81 2.56
CA LEU A 229 -5.91 19.87 3.52
C LEU A 229 -4.88 20.56 4.44
N ARG A 230 -4.10 21.51 3.91
CA ARG A 230 -3.11 22.28 4.70
C ARG A 230 -3.73 23.24 5.70
N ALA A 231 -4.91 23.80 5.41
CA ALA A 231 -5.63 24.61 6.39
C ALA A 231 -6.28 23.75 7.47
N ALA A 232 -6.65 22.52 7.10
CA ALA A 232 -7.33 21.56 7.96
C ALA A 232 -6.39 20.86 8.95
N ILE A 233 -5.28 20.30 8.46
CA ILE A 233 -4.38 19.44 9.25
C ILE A 233 -2.91 19.87 9.17
N GLY A 234 -2.62 21.06 8.63
CA GLY A 234 -1.25 21.53 8.41
C GLY A 234 -0.47 21.74 9.70
N GLU A 235 -1.09 22.28 10.75
CA GLU A 235 -0.45 22.46 12.06
C GLU A 235 0.02 21.13 12.66
N PHE A 236 -0.80 20.10 12.53
CA PHE A 236 -0.50 18.74 12.98
C PHE A 236 0.69 18.11 12.23
N LEU A 237 0.97 18.58 11.01
CA LEU A 237 2.00 18.07 10.12
C LEU A 237 3.21 19.01 10.01
N LYS A 238 3.39 19.93 10.95
CA LYS A 238 4.61 20.74 11.04
C LYS A 238 5.76 19.95 11.65
N GLY A 239 6.92 20.07 11.02
CA GLY A 239 8.19 19.61 11.54
C GLY A 239 8.75 20.53 12.64
N PRO A 240 9.89 20.17 13.23
CA PRO A 240 10.55 20.94 14.28
C PRO A 240 10.94 22.37 13.86
N ASP A 241 11.13 22.59 12.57
CA ASP A 241 11.47 23.86 11.93
C ASP A 241 10.24 24.73 11.60
N GLY A 242 9.03 24.25 11.92
CA GLY A 242 7.77 24.94 11.62
C GLY A 242 7.28 24.81 10.18
N HIS A 243 8.04 24.15 9.30
CA HIS A 243 7.64 23.83 7.93
C HIS A 243 6.87 22.50 7.88
N PRO A 244 6.06 22.23 6.84
CA PRO A 244 5.43 20.91 6.70
C PRO A 244 6.48 19.81 6.62
N LEU A 245 6.18 18.67 7.22
CA LEU A 245 6.96 17.46 7.04
C LEU A 245 7.00 17.05 5.57
N THR A 246 8.20 16.78 5.08
CA THR A 246 8.44 16.11 3.81
C THR A 246 8.27 14.60 3.95
N LEU A 247 8.08 13.88 2.84
CA LEU A 247 7.98 12.41 2.84
C LEU A 247 9.22 11.75 3.47
N GLY A 248 10.40 12.33 3.27
CA GLY A 248 11.67 11.84 3.85
C GLY A 248 11.84 12.12 5.36
N GLN A 249 11.02 12.99 5.95
CA GLN A 249 11.06 13.31 7.38
C GLN A 249 10.06 12.47 8.21
N LEU A 250 9.22 11.66 7.57
CA LEU A 250 8.27 10.80 8.26
C LEU A 250 8.99 9.69 9.03
N ALA A 251 8.50 9.37 10.24
CA ALA A 251 9.09 8.35 11.10
C ALA A 251 8.97 6.94 10.49
N VAL A 252 7.90 6.70 9.73
CA VAL A 252 7.75 5.52 8.88
C VAL A 252 7.64 5.99 7.43
N PRO A 253 8.50 5.51 6.50
CA PRO A 253 8.43 5.87 5.09
C PRO A 253 7.04 5.63 4.51
N LEU A 254 6.54 6.60 3.74
CA LEU A 254 5.22 6.58 3.12
C LEU A 254 5.33 6.73 1.60
N VAL A 255 4.77 5.77 0.87
CA VAL A 255 4.58 5.83 -0.57
C VAL A 255 3.15 6.27 -0.88
N VAL A 256 2.99 7.30 -1.68
CA VAL A 256 1.69 7.86 -2.06
C VAL A 256 1.47 7.66 -3.56
N ALA A 257 0.41 6.94 -3.93
CA ALA A 257 0.04 6.76 -5.32
C ALA A 257 -0.70 7.98 -5.86
N VAL A 258 -0.28 8.50 -7.01
CA VAL A 258 -0.88 9.65 -7.70
C VAL A 258 -1.02 9.29 -9.18
N THR A 259 -2.10 9.77 -9.80
CA THR A 259 -2.31 9.61 -11.23
C THR A 259 -1.85 10.88 -11.94
N GLY A 260 -0.94 10.75 -12.90
CA GLY A 260 -0.61 11.82 -13.85
C GLY A 260 -1.42 11.71 -15.12
N ILE A 261 -1.86 12.83 -15.69
CA ILE A 261 -2.59 12.89 -16.97
C ILE A 261 -1.63 13.34 -18.06
N ARG A 262 -1.50 12.55 -19.13
CA ARG A 262 -0.63 12.87 -20.28
C ARG A 262 -1.22 13.96 -21.16
N ASN A 263 -0.38 14.68 -21.89
CA ASN A 263 -0.82 15.72 -22.83
C ASN A 263 -1.81 15.17 -23.87
N GLY A 264 -2.90 15.90 -24.14
CA GLY A 264 -3.94 15.49 -25.09
C GLY A 264 -4.85 14.34 -24.63
N ALA A 265 -4.72 13.91 -23.37
CA ALA A 265 -5.37 12.70 -22.88
C ALA A 265 -6.70 12.95 -22.12
N LEU A 266 -7.06 14.22 -21.88
CA LEU A 266 -8.39 14.55 -21.36
C LEU A 266 -9.48 14.19 -22.39
N PRO A 267 -10.56 13.51 -21.98
CA PRO A 267 -11.64 13.10 -22.88
C PRO A 267 -12.54 14.26 -23.31
N ARG A 268 -12.57 15.33 -22.52
CA ARG A 268 -13.34 16.56 -22.75
C ARG A 268 -12.45 17.75 -22.42
N ASP A 269 -12.73 18.88 -23.06
CA ASP A 269 -12.05 20.14 -22.78
C ASP A 269 -12.09 20.44 -21.27
N PRO A 270 -11.04 21.02 -20.65
CA PRO A 270 -11.07 21.49 -19.26
C PRO A 270 -12.34 22.26 -18.89
N GLY A 271 -12.90 23.04 -19.83
CA GLY A 271 -14.17 23.76 -19.67
C GLY A 271 -15.37 22.88 -19.36
N TYR A 272 -15.41 21.61 -19.81
CA TYR A 272 -16.48 20.67 -19.45
C TYR A 272 -16.50 20.38 -17.94
N TYR A 273 -15.32 20.23 -17.34
CA TYR A 273 -15.19 20.03 -15.88
C TYR A 273 -15.44 21.32 -15.12
N GLU A 274 -15.21 22.47 -15.75
CA GLU A 274 -15.59 23.78 -15.22
C GLU A 274 -17.11 24.01 -15.24
N HIS A 275 -17.85 23.45 -16.20
CA HIS A 275 -19.32 23.53 -16.21
C HIS A 275 -20.01 22.66 -15.15
N LEU A 276 -19.33 21.63 -14.64
CA LEU A 276 -19.79 20.90 -13.43
C LEU A 276 -19.70 21.77 -12.17
N LEU A 277 -19.03 22.93 -12.23
CA LEU A 277 -18.95 23.94 -11.17
C LEU A 277 -20.19 24.85 -11.11
N ASP A 278 -21.08 24.84 -12.11
CA ASP A 278 -22.28 25.70 -12.20
C ASP A 278 -23.40 25.29 -11.21
N LEU A 279 -23.01 24.85 -10.02
CA LEU A 279 -23.88 24.65 -8.89
C LEU A 279 -24.14 26.01 -8.24
N ASP A 280 -25.42 26.41 -8.20
CA ASP A 280 -25.88 27.60 -7.47
C ASP A 280 -25.18 27.72 -6.12
N ALA A 281 -24.75 28.93 -5.76
CA ALA A 281 -23.93 29.28 -4.58
C ALA A 281 -24.52 28.94 -3.19
N ARG A 282 -25.54 28.08 -3.11
CA ARG A 282 -26.12 27.52 -1.90
C ARG A 282 -25.51 26.16 -1.60
N ALA A 283 -25.16 25.93 -0.34
CA ALA A 283 -24.63 24.65 0.13
C ALA A 283 -25.54 23.48 -0.33
N PRO A 284 -25.03 22.54 -1.14
CA PRO A 284 -25.84 21.47 -1.69
C PRO A 284 -26.34 20.58 -0.55
N ARG A 285 -27.59 20.13 -0.66
CA ARG A 285 -28.11 19.06 0.20
C ARG A 285 -27.24 17.81 0.00
N PRO A 286 -27.04 16.94 1.02
CA PRO A 286 -26.23 15.72 0.90
C PRO A 286 -26.58 14.88 -0.34
N SER A 287 -27.87 14.83 -0.71
CA SER A 287 -28.35 14.14 -1.92
C SER A 287 -27.86 14.72 -3.25
N ALA A 288 -27.57 16.02 -3.33
CA ALA A 288 -27.03 16.67 -4.53
C ALA A 288 -25.53 16.38 -4.70
N LEU A 289 -24.77 16.35 -3.60
CA LEU A 289 -23.38 15.88 -3.59
C LEU A 289 -23.29 14.42 -4.05
N THR A 290 -24.14 13.55 -3.52
CA THR A 290 -24.18 12.14 -3.92
C THR A 290 -24.42 11.96 -5.43
N ARG A 291 -25.32 12.73 -6.04
CA ARG A 291 -25.56 12.69 -7.50
C ARG A 291 -24.37 13.23 -8.29
N MET A 292 -23.80 14.37 -7.89
CA MET A 292 -22.62 14.94 -8.54
C MET A 292 -21.43 13.97 -8.50
N PHE A 293 -21.15 13.37 -7.34
CA PHE A 293 -20.12 12.34 -7.22
C PHE A 293 -20.43 11.17 -8.17
N SER A 294 -21.67 10.69 -8.24
CA SER A 294 -22.07 9.61 -9.14
C SER A 294 -21.84 9.95 -10.62
N ASP A 295 -22.30 11.12 -11.07
CA ASP A 295 -22.25 11.53 -12.48
C ASP A 295 -20.80 11.77 -12.94
N VAL A 296 -19.99 12.41 -12.09
CA VAL A 296 -18.57 12.64 -12.37
C VAL A 296 -17.80 11.33 -12.34
N LEU A 297 -18.07 10.46 -11.37
CA LEU A 297 -17.41 9.17 -11.29
C LEU A 297 -17.80 8.26 -12.46
N GLN A 298 -19.04 8.32 -12.97
CA GLN A 298 -19.43 7.62 -14.20
C GLN A 298 -18.63 8.12 -15.41
N ALA A 299 -18.49 9.43 -15.58
CA ALA A 299 -17.68 10.03 -16.64
C ALA A 299 -16.17 9.71 -16.51
N VAL A 300 -15.66 9.66 -15.28
CA VAL A 300 -14.28 9.22 -14.97
C VAL A 300 -14.12 7.71 -15.22
N GLY A 301 -15.17 6.92 -14.98
CA GLY A 301 -15.20 5.48 -15.25
C GLY A 301 -15.01 5.15 -16.74
N GLU A 302 -15.58 5.96 -17.64
CA GLU A 302 -15.35 5.86 -19.09
C GLU A 302 -13.88 6.12 -19.47
N LEU A 303 -13.18 6.97 -18.71
CA LEU A 303 -11.78 7.33 -18.94
C LEU A 303 -10.79 6.29 -18.37
N ILE A 304 -11.13 5.61 -17.27
CA ILE A 304 -10.34 4.51 -16.70
C ILE A 304 -10.12 3.36 -17.71
N VAL A 305 -11.02 3.23 -18.69
CA VAL A 305 -10.90 2.24 -19.78
C VAL A 305 -9.75 2.61 -20.74
N GLN A 306 -9.42 3.89 -20.91
CA GLN A 306 -8.36 4.38 -21.80
C GLN A 306 -7.02 4.56 -21.07
N ARG A 307 -6.47 3.45 -20.58
CA ARG A 307 -5.33 3.41 -19.64
C ARG A 307 -4.04 4.09 -20.11
N ASP A 308 -3.76 4.11 -21.42
CA ASP A 308 -2.49 4.66 -21.96
C ASP A 308 -2.38 6.19 -21.78
N ARG A 309 -3.48 6.82 -21.38
CA ARG A 309 -3.62 8.25 -21.14
C ARG A 309 -3.12 8.70 -19.77
N PHE A 310 -2.85 7.74 -18.88
CA PHE A 310 -2.45 8.00 -17.50
C PHE A 310 -1.06 7.47 -17.17
N ALA A 311 -0.34 8.21 -16.35
CA ALA A 311 0.91 7.76 -15.74
C ALA A 311 0.68 7.38 -14.27
N ARG A 312 1.25 6.24 -13.87
CA ARG A 312 1.35 5.83 -12.47
C ARG A 312 2.54 6.55 -11.84
N ILE A 313 2.30 7.36 -10.81
CA ILE A 313 3.35 8.10 -10.10
C ILE A 313 3.30 7.70 -8.62
N TYR A 314 4.46 7.39 -8.04
CA TYR A 314 4.58 6.95 -6.65
C TYR A 314 5.51 7.90 -5.89
N LEU A 315 4.94 8.86 -5.18
CA LEU A 315 5.69 9.82 -4.38
C LEU A 315 6.20 9.16 -3.10
N GLY A 316 7.46 9.35 -2.75
CA GLY A 316 8.10 8.73 -1.59
C GLY A 316 8.69 7.34 -1.87
N ALA A 317 8.57 6.83 -3.10
CA ALA A 317 9.18 5.56 -3.50
C ALA A 317 10.67 5.69 -3.91
N ASP A 318 11.12 6.91 -4.19
CA ASP A 318 12.48 7.23 -4.62
C ASP A 318 13.04 8.47 -3.89
N ALA A 319 14.37 8.60 -3.90
CA ALA A 319 15.06 9.68 -3.21
C ALA A 319 14.68 11.08 -3.73
N GLU A 320 14.31 11.20 -5.00
CA GLU A 320 13.93 12.47 -5.64
C GLU A 320 12.61 13.00 -5.08
N THR A 321 11.67 12.11 -4.75
CA THR A 321 10.36 12.47 -4.19
C THR A 321 10.35 12.56 -2.67
N HIS A 322 11.43 12.18 -1.97
CA HIS A 322 11.53 12.35 -0.51
C HIS A 322 11.44 13.80 -0.04
N ALA A 323 11.88 14.75 -0.87
CA ALA A 323 11.82 16.17 -0.56
C ALA A 323 10.42 16.79 -0.74
N PHE A 324 9.44 16.02 -1.23
CA PHE A 324 8.08 16.48 -1.45
C PHE A 324 7.34 16.65 -0.13
N ASP A 325 6.54 17.72 0.02
CA ASP A 325 5.71 17.91 1.22
C ASP A 325 4.70 16.77 1.33
N ALA A 326 4.71 16.06 2.46
CA ALA A 326 3.89 14.87 2.65
C ALA A 326 2.39 15.19 2.52
N ILE A 327 2.00 16.37 3.01
CA ILE A 327 0.61 16.86 2.92
C ILE A 327 0.18 17.17 1.48
N ASP A 328 1.10 17.67 0.63
CA ASP A 328 0.80 17.96 -0.77
C ASP A 328 0.70 16.65 -1.56
N ALA A 329 1.56 15.66 -1.26
CA ALA A 329 1.52 14.35 -1.91
C ALA A 329 0.17 13.65 -1.71
N VAL A 330 -0.31 13.58 -0.45
CA VAL A 330 -1.62 12.99 -0.16
C VAL A 330 -2.77 13.86 -0.69
N GLY A 331 -2.60 15.18 -0.72
CA GLY A 331 -3.56 16.11 -1.29
C GLY A 331 -3.84 15.82 -2.78
N PHE A 332 -2.79 15.66 -3.59
CA PHE A 332 -2.93 15.23 -4.98
C PHE A 332 -3.50 13.82 -5.10
N SER A 333 -3.10 12.90 -4.23
CA SER A 333 -3.63 11.52 -4.19
C SER A 333 -5.13 11.46 -3.90
N SER A 334 -5.70 12.48 -3.25
CA SER A 334 -7.13 12.62 -2.93
C SER A 334 -7.90 13.55 -3.87
N ALA A 335 -7.26 14.08 -4.92
CA ALA A 335 -7.86 15.05 -5.84
C ALA A 335 -8.68 14.34 -6.93
N LEU A 336 -9.91 13.96 -6.59
CA LEU A 336 -10.83 13.28 -7.51
C LEU A 336 -11.22 14.19 -8.70
N PRO A 337 -10.92 13.83 -9.97
CA PRO A 337 -11.24 14.66 -11.12
C PRO A 337 -12.70 15.11 -11.16
N GLY A 338 -12.95 16.40 -11.44
CA GLY A 338 -14.29 16.99 -11.54
C GLY A 338 -15.03 17.17 -10.20
N VAL A 339 -14.58 16.53 -9.12
CA VAL A 339 -15.21 16.65 -7.79
C VAL A 339 -14.32 17.39 -6.78
N ILE A 340 -13.08 16.96 -6.62
CA ILE A 340 -12.13 17.46 -5.63
C ILE A 340 -10.85 17.94 -6.32
N HIS A 341 -10.58 19.23 -6.20
CA HIS A 341 -9.40 19.89 -6.71
C HIS A 341 -8.37 20.07 -5.59
N TYR A 342 -7.12 19.72 -5.86
CA TYR A 342 -5.98 20.05 -5.00
C TYR A 342 -4.90 20.72 -5.83
N ASP A 343 -4.28 21.76 -5.28
CA ASP A 343 -3.22 22.48 -5.97
C ASP A 343 -2.32 23.28 -5.04
N VAL A 344 -1.08 23.49 -5.48
CA VAL A 344 -0.07 24.31 -4.81
C VAL A 344 -0.04 25.67 -5.50
N LEU A 345 -0.90 26.59 -5.05
CA LEU A 345 -0.95 27.98 -5.55
C LEU A 345 -0.19 28.97 -4.67
N ARG A 346 0.27 28.53 -3.49
CA ARG A 346 1.07 29.35 -2.57
C ARG A 346 2.43 29.66 -3.20
N ASP A 347 3.08 30.70 -2.71
CA ASP A 347 4.46 30.99 -3.09
C ASP A 347 5.41 30.04 -2.34
N ASP A 348 5.88 29.00 -3.04
CA ASP A 348 6.76 27.96 -2.52
C ASP A 348 7.63 27.45 -3.67
N GLU A 349 8.73 28.16 -3.95
CA GLU A 349 9.63 27.88 -5.07
C GLU A 349 10.18 26.44 -5.06
N ARG A 350 10.37 25.84 -3.87
CA ARG A 350 10.83 24.45 -3.77
C ARG A 350 9.75 23.51 -4.30
N MET A 351 8.53 23.62 -3.82
CA MET A 351 7.44 22.75 -4.28
C MET A 351 7.12 22.97 -5.76
N HIS A 352 7.17 24.21 -6.25
CA HIS A 352 6.98 24.50 -7.68
C HIS A 352 8.06 23.83 -8.55
N ARG A 353 9.33 23.83 -8.11
CA ARG A 353 10.41 23.12 -8.82
C ARG A 353 10.23 21.61 -8.79
N LEU A 354 9.88 21.03 -7.63
CA LEU A 354 9.64 19.59 -7.49
C LEU A 354 8.48 19.14 -8.38
N LEU A 355 7.37 19.87 -8.39
CA LEU A 355 6.21 19.60 -9.24
C LEU A 355 6.53 19.75 -10.72
N GLY A 356 7.25 20.81 -11.11
CA GLY A 356 7.69 21.00 -12.49
C GLY A 356 8.54 19.84 -13.00
N ALA A 357 9.57 19.45 -12.23
CA ALA A 357 10.44 18.32 -12.57
C ALA A 357 9.67 16.99 -12.61
N LEU A 358 8.72 16.77 -11.70
CA LEU A 358 7.88 15.58 -11.69
C LEU A 358 6.99 15.49 -12.95
N LEU A 359 6.32 16.59 -13.30
CA LEU A 359 5.47 16.67 -14.48
C LEU A 359 6.27 16.42 -15.77
N GLU A 360 7.45 17.03 -15.89
CA GLU A 360 8.36 16.85 -17.03
C GLU A 360 8.87 15.41 -17.13
N LYS A 361 9.38 14.84 -16.02
CA LYS A 361 9.92 13.47 -15.97
C LYS A 361 8.90 12.42 -16.43
N HIS A 362 7.63 12.59 -16.07
CA HIS A 362 6.58 11.63 -16.38
C HIS A 362 5.82 11.94 -17.68
N ASP A 363 6.13 13.05 -18.36
CA ASP A 363 5.39 13.59 -19.50
C ASP A 363 3.89 13.69 -19.20
N VAL A 364 3.58 14.40 -18.12
CA VAL A 364 2.21 14.66 -17.66
C VAL A 364 2.04 16.14 -17.40
N PHE A 365 0.82 16.64 -17.60
CA PHE A 365 0.54 18.07 -17.41
C PHE A 365 -0.29 18.34 -16.15
N ARG A 366 -0.96 17.33 -15.58
CA ARG A 366 -1.76 17.43 -14.35
C ARG A 366 -1.69 16.18 -13.50
N LEU A 367 -1.91 16.37 -12.19
CA LEU A 367 -2.01 15.32 -11.18
C LEU A 367 -3.44 15.22 -10.63
N VAL A 368 -3.89 13.99 -10.38
CA VAL A 368 -5.21 13.67 -9.83
C VAL A 368 -5.13 12.41 -8.95
N ASP A 369 -6.28 12.04 -8.35
CA ASP A 369 -6.41 10.92 -7.43
C ASP A 369 -5.75 9.63 -7.95
N GLY A 370 -4.95 8.98 -7.10
CA GLY A 370 -4.22 7.77 -7.46
C GLY A 370 -5.12 6.56 -7.74
N GLY A 371 -6.36 6.57 -7.26
CA GLY A 371 -7.31 5.47 -7.37
C GLY A 371 -7.69 5.13 -8.81
N LEU A 372 -7.51 6.06 -9.73
CA LEU A 372 -7.77 5.86 -11.17
C LEU A 372 -6.85 4.81 -11.78
N VAL A 373 -5.58 4.78 -11.35
CA VAL A 373 -4.57 3.85 -11.87
C VAL A 373 -4.18 2.78 -10.87
N ASP A 374 -4.21 3.09 -9.58
CA ASP A 374 -3.76 2.22 -8.51
C ASP A 374 -4.49 2.50 -7.18
N ASN A 375 -5.63 1.85 -6.98
CA ASN A 375 -6.43 1.99 -5.76
C ASN A 375 -5.91 1.17 -4.57
N LEU A 376 -4.92 0.29 -4.76
CA LEU A 376 -4.29 -0.50 -3.71
C LEU A 376 -2.82 -0.75 -4.09
N PRO A 377 -1.89 0.12 -3.67
CA PRO A 377 -0.54 0.20 -4.23
C PRO A 377 0.42 -0.85 -3.67
N ALA A 378 0.00 -2.12 -3.64
CA ALA A 378 0.79 -3.23 -3.12
C ALA A 378 2.03 -3.53 -3.97
N ARG A 379 1.91 -3.42 -5.31
CA ARG A 379 3.06 -3.55 -6.22
C ARG A 379 4.11 -2.46 -5.96
N ALA A 380 3.67 -1.21 -5.77
CA ALA A 380 4.57 -0.10 -5.47
C ALA A 380 5.28 -0.29 -4.13
N ALA A 381 4.53 -0.73 -3.10
CA ALA A 381 5.09 -1.04 -1.79
C ALA A 381 6.14 -2.16 -1.87
N TRP A 382 5.80 -3.29 -2.51
CA TRP A 382 6.71 -4.42 -2.70
C TRP A 382 7.96 -3.99 -3.49
N SER A 383 7.78 -3.24 -4.59
CA SER A 383 8.91 -2.74 -5.39
C SER A 383 9.83 -1.83 -4.59
N THR A 384 9.26 -0.96 -3.74
CA THR A 384 10.03 -0.05 -2.86
C THR A 384 10.87 -0.83 -1.85
N VAL A 385 10.33 -1.91 -1.28
CA VAL A 385 11.08 -2.86 -0.45
C VAL A 385 12.21 -3.51 -1.25
N GLN A 386 11.93 -4.03 -2.45
CA GLN A 386 12.93 -4.71 -3.27
C GLN A 386 14.04 -3.77 -3.78
N ARG A 387 13.78 -2.47 -3.87
CA ARG A 387 14.81 -1.44 -4.11
C ARG A 387 15.66 -1.12 -2.86
N GLY A 388 15.35 -1.71 -1.71
CA GLY A 388 16.14 -1.61 -0.47
C GLY A 388 15.78 -0.42 0.42
N ALA A 389 14.65 0.26 0.17
CA ALA A 389 14.28 1.50 0.86
C ALA A 389 14.18 1.38 2.38
N ILE A 390 13.87 0.19 2.90
CA ILE A 390 13.72 -0.06 4.35
C ILE A 390 14.86 -0.89 4.94
N GLY A 391 15.96 -1.08 4.21
CA GLY A 391 17.15 -1.79 4.67
C GLY A 391 17.04 -3.32 4.73
N THR A 392 15.90 -3.88 4.35
CA THR A 392 15.67 -5.31 4.15
C THR A 392 14.75 -5.50 2.94
N ARG A 393 14.83 -6.67 2.31
CA ARG A 393 13.96 -7.12 1.21
C ARG A 393 12.95 -8.17 1.67
N ASN A 394 13.16 -8.73 2.85
CA ASN A 394 12.23 -9.66 3.48
C ASN A 394 11.05 -8.91 4.13
N ALA A 395 9.93 -8.84 3.44
CA ALA A 395 8.74 -8.12 3.91
C ALA A 395 7.46 -8.98 3.89
N PHE A 396 6.53 -8.62 4.76
CA PHE A 396 5.14 -9.07 4.76
C PHE A 396 4.24 -7.89 4.38
N VAL A 397 3.60 -7.98 3.23
CA VAL A 397 2.69 -6.95 2.72
C VAL A 397 1.26 -7.26 3.17
N LEU A 398 0.75 -6.47 4.12
CA LEU A 398 -0.63 -6.47 4.57
C LEU A 398 -1.40 -5.36 3.84
N ALA A 399 -2.35 -5.74 3.01
CA ALA A 399 -3.17 -4.81 2.22
C ALA A 399 -4.59 -4.73 2.77
N LEU A 400 -5.07 -3.50 2.97
CA LEU A 400 -6.38 -3.14 3.50
C LEU A 400 -7.20 -2.41 2.43
N GLU A 401 -8.39 -2.93 2.13
CA GLU A 401 -9.30 -2.39 1.11
C GLU A 401 -10.71 -2.24 1.70
N GLY A 402 -11.32 -1.06 1.56
CA GLY A 402 -12.73 -0.83 1.94
C GLY A 402 -13.68 -0.61 0.74
N PHE A 403 -13.15 -0.48 -0.47
CA PHE A 403 -13.90 -0.08 -1.67
C PHE A 403 -14.13 -1.22 -2.68
N ALA A 404 -14.30 -2.45 -2.16
CA ALA A 404 -14.70 -3.60 -2.97
C ALA A 404 -16.20 -3.56 -3.33
N PRO A 405 -16.64 -4.22 -4.42
CA PRO A 405 -18.03 -4.27 -4.85
C PRO A 405 -18.97 -4.82 -3.78
N LYS A 406 -19.93 -4.02 -3.34
CA LYS A 406 -20.91 -4.38 -2.30
C LYS A 406 -22.34 -4.17 -2.78
N LEU A 407 -23.16 -5.22 -2.67
CA LEU A 407 -24.60 -5.12 -2.97
C LEU A 407 -25.36 -4.22 -1.99
N SER A 408 -24.82 -4.00 -0.78
CA SER A 408 -25.35 -3.04 0.20
C SER A 408 -25.14 -1.58 -0.21
N GLN A 409 -24.31 -1.32 -1.23
CA GLN A 409 -23.93 0.00 -1.72
C GLN A 409 -24.22 0.13 -3.23
N PRO A 410 -25.47 -0.10 -3.69
CA PRO A 410 -25.80 -0.28 -5.10
C PRO A 410 -25.45 0.94 -5.98
N LEU A 411 -25.47 2.14 -5.40
CA LEU A 411 -25.07 3.36 -6.10
C LEU A 411 -23.59 3.37 -6.51
N TRP A 412 -22.73 2.73 -5.72
CA TRP A 412 -21.28 2.74 -5.90
C TRP A 412 -20.77 1.52 -6.66
N PHE A 413 -21.61 0.50 -6.83
CA PHE A 413 -21.24 -0.82 -7.31
C PHE A 413 -20.46 -0.82 -8.64
N GLY A 414 -20.87 0.00 -9.62
CA GLY A 414 -20.16 0.11 -10.90
C GLY A 414 -18.73 0.64 -10.77
N LEU A 415 -18.50 1.58 -9.85
CA LEU A 415 -17.19 2.16 -9.59
C LEU A 415 -16.32 1.25 -8.74
N GLU A 416 -16.93 0.61 -7.74
CA GLU A 416 -16.26 -0.44 -6.97
C GLU A 416 -15.79 -1.57 -7.90
N GLN A 417 -16.55 -1.91 -8.95
CA GLN A 417 -16.10 -2.89 -9.95
C GLN A 417 -14.87 -2.42 -10.73
N LEU A 418 -14.82 -1.15 -11.14
CA LEU A 418 -13.65 -0.58 -11.82
C LEU A 418 -12.43 -0.56 -10.90
N ALA A 419 -12.60 -0.11 -9.65
CA ALA A 419 -11.55 -0.12 -8.64
C ALA A 419 -11.05 -1.54 -8.36
N ALA A 420 -11.95 -2.53 -8.29
CA ALA A 420 -11.60 -3.94 -8.09
C ALA A 420 -10.71 -4.49 -9.20
N GLN A 421 -10.81 -3.99 -10.44
CA GLN A 421 -9.90 -4.38 -11.51
C GLN A 421 -8.46 -3.89 -11.25
N ASN A 422 -8.30 -2.66 -10.74
CA ASN A 422 -6.99 -2.13 -10.34
C ASN A 422 -6.42 -2.92 -9.14
N VAL A 423 -7.26 -3.19 -8.14
CA VAL A 423 -6.90 -4.01 -6.96
C VAL A 423 -6.47 -5.42 -7.36
N THR A 424 -7.17 -6.04 -8.31
CA THR A 424 -6.85 -7.40 -8.78
C THR A 424 -5.46 -7.49 -9.39
N ARG A 425 -4.98 -6.43 -10.06
CA ARG A 425 -3.62 -6.39 -10.64
C ARG A 425 -2.52 -6.31 -9.57
N ASN A 426 -2.78 -5.63 -8.46
CA ASN A 426 -1.81 -5.45 -7.38
C ASN A 426 -1.90 -6.53 -6.29
N ARG A 427 -3.00 -7.27 -6.23
CA ARG A 427 -3.22 -8.36 -5.27
C ARG A 427 -2.09 -9.40 -5.22
N PRO A 428 -1.46 -9.83 -6.33
CA PRO A 428 -0.36 -10.79 -6.28
C PRO A 428 0.84 -10.33 -5.45
N PHE A 429 1.03 -9.02 -5.26
CA PHE A 429 2.12 -8.44 -4.47
C PHE A 429 1.77 -8.31 -2.97
N ALA A 430 0.56 -8.66 -2.58
CA ALA A 430 0.10 -8.67 -1.20
C ALA A 430 0.12 -10.10 -0.63
N HIS A 431 0.76 -10.27 0.52
CA HIS A 431 0.81 -11.56 1.23
C HIS A 431 -0.51 -11.84 1.97
N HIS A 432 -1.16 -10.77 2.42
CA HIS A 432 -2.49 -10.81 3.02
C HIS A 432 -3.31 -9.62 2.54
N HIS A 433 -4.54 -9.90 2.13
CA HIS A 433 -5.49 -8.87 1.68
C HIS A 433 -6.78 -9.00 2.50
N ARG A 434 -7.14 -7.92 3.20
CA ARG A 434 -8.40 -7.80 3.94
C ARG A 434 -9.28 -6.78 3.25
N SER A 435 -10.41 -7.27 2.74
CA SER A 435 -11.47 -6.46 2.15
C SER A 435 -12.60 -6.24 3.16
N PHE A 436 -12.69 -5.04 3.72
CA PHE A 436 -13.66 -4.66 4.74
C PHE A 436 -15.06 -4.51 4.16
N GLN A 437 -16.04 -5.12 4.82
CA GLN A 437 -17.43 -5.15 4.36
C GLN A 437 -18.34 -4.21 5.15
N LYS A 438 -18.06 -4.01 6.44
CA LYS A 438 -18.79 -3.09 7.33
C LYS A 438 -18.05 -1.75 7.37
N VAL A 439 -18.32 -0.95 6.35
CA VAL A 439 -17.69 0.34 6.14
C VAL A 439 -18.74 1.44 6.00
N LEU A 440 -18.32 2.68 6.25
CA LEU A 440 -19.12 3.86 5.95
C LEU A 440 -19.33 4.02 4.44
N SER A 441 -20.27 4.87 4.05
CA SER A 441 -20.47 5.26 2.65
C SER A 441 -19.25 6.02 2.13
N PRO A 442 -18.87 5.85 0.84
CA PRO A 442 -17.75 6.58 0.24
C PRO A 442 -17.80 8.11 0.40
N VAL A 443 -18.99 8.69 0.45
CA VAL A 443 -19.19 10.14 0.61
C VAL A 443 -19.10 10.63 2.06
N GLU A 444 -19.07 9.74 3.04
CA GLU A 444 -18.94 10.06 4.47
C GLU A 444 -17.48 10.35 4.84
N ILE A 445 -16.91 11.36 4.19
CA ILE A 445 -15.51 11.78 4.37
C ILE A 445 -15.30 12.44 5.74
N VAL A 446 -16.33 13.08 6.29
CA VAL A 446 -16.31 13.72 7.62
C VAL A 446 -17.42 13.11 8.48
N PRO A 447 -17.19 11.93 9.08
CA PRO A 447 -18.20 11.25 9.87
C PRO A 447 -18.41 11.94 11.22
N SER A 448 -19.58 11.69 11.82
CA SER A 448 -19.80 11.98 13.23
C SER A 448 -18.89 11.13 14.11
N ARG A 449 -18.74 11.53 15.38
CA ARG A 449 -17.93 10.77 16.37
C ARG A 449 -18.45 9.34 16.58
N GLU A 450 -19.77 9.16 16.51
CA GLU A 450 -20.40 7.85 16.66
C GLU A 450 -20.10 6.95 15.45
N GLU A 451 -20.33 7.45 14.23
CA GLU A 451 -20.01 6.72 12.99
C GLU A 451 -18.52 6.35 12.91
N LEU A 452 -17.64 7.26 13.33
CA LEU A 452 -16.20 7.01 13.39
C LEU A 452 -15.87 5.88 14.37
N ARG A 453 -16.41 5.94 15.61
CA ARG A 453 -16.22 4.90 16.63
C ARG A 453 -16.70 3.55 16.12
N ASP A 454 -17.86 3.52 15.46
CA ASP A 454 -18.46 2.29 14.95
C ASP A 454 -17.64 1.72 13.78
N ALA A 455 -17.13 2.57 12.89
CA ALA A 455 -16.22 2.17 11.81
C ALA A 455 -14.90 1.59 12.36
N ILE A 456 -14.33 2.20 13.40
CA ILE A 456 -13.13 1.69 14.09
C ILE A 456 -13.42 0.31 14.70
N HIS A 457 -14.55 0.16 15.38
CA HIS A 457 -14.93 -1.10 16.02
C HIS A 457 -15.16 -2.20 14.98
N ALA A 458 -15.87 -1.89 13.90
CA ALA A 458 -16.11 -2.80 12.79
C ALA A 458 -14.81 -3.24 12.10
N GLY A 459 -13.92 -2.28 11.79
CA GLY A 459 -12.62 -2.57 11.21
C GLY A 459 -11.75 -3.46 12.11
N LYS A 460 -11.74 -3.21 13.42
CA LYS A 460 -11.06 -4.08 14.39
C LYS A 460 -11.64 -5.49 14.36
N ALA A 461 -12.96 -5.62 14.39
CA ALA A 461 -13.64 -6.91 14.40
C ALA A 461 -13.40 -7.73 13.12
N GLU A 462 -13.34 -7.08 11.96
CA GLU A 462 -13.11 -7.75 10.67
C GLU A 462 -11.67 -8.22 10.47
N LEU A 463 -10.67 -7.49 10.99
CA LEU A 463 -9.27 -7.89 10.89
C LEU A 463 -8.84 -8.88 11.99
N HIS A 464 -9.51 -8.87 13.15
CA HIS A 464 -9.16 -9.72 14.29
C HIS A 464 -8.92 -11.21 13.96
N PRO A 465 -9.75 -11.88 13.14
CA PRO A 465 -9.51 -13.28 12.76
C PRO A 465 -8.19 -13.53 12.01
N ASP A 466 -7.61 -12.51 11.36
CA ASP A 466 -6.36 -12.65 10.61
C ASP A 466 -5.12 -12.46 11.48
N MET A 467 -5.26 -11.82 12.63
CA MET A 467 -4.12 -11.40 13.44
C MET A 467 -3.22 -12.53 13.91
N PRO A 468 -3.70 -13.74 14.27
CA PRO A 468 -2.81 -14.87 14.56
C PRO A 468 -1.88 -15.19 13.39
N PHE A 469 -2.38 -15.15 12.16
CA PHE A 469 -1.57 -15.35 10.96
C PHE A 469 -0.61 -14.19 10.70
N VAL A 470 -1.12 -12.94 10.73
CA VAL A 470 -0.32 -11.73 10.51
C VAL A 470 0.83 -11.65 11.51
N ALA A 471 0.54 -11.82 12.81
CA ALA A 471 1.54 -11.79 13.87
C ALA A 471 2.56 -12.91 13.72
N ARG A 472 2.15 -14.14 13.38
CA ARG A 472 3.07 -15.27 13.19
C ARG A 472 3.99 -15.08 11.99
N MET A 473 3.51 -14.45 10.92
CA MET A 473 4.29 -14.14 9.72
C MET A 473 5.44 -13.16 9.99
N VAL A 474 5.19 -12.14 10.82
CA VAL A 474 6.19 -11.10 11.13
C VAL A 474 7.02 -11.39 12.38
N ARG A 475 6.62 -12.39 13.19
CA ARG A 475 7.38 -12.83 14.35
C ARG A 475 8.75 -13.36 13.91
N PRO A 476 9.87 -12.79 14.42
CA PRO A 476 11.20 -13.35 14.18
C PRO A 476 11.27 -14.81 14.63
N PHE A 477 12.09 -15.60 13.94
CA PHE A 477 12.34 -16.99 14.28
C PHE A 477 13.84 -17.28 14.35
N ALA A 478 14.22 -18.35 15.04
CA ALA A 478 15.63 -18.67 15.23
C ALA A 478 16.29 -19.11 13.91
N PRO A 479 17.57 -18.72 13.67
CA PRO A 479 18.33 -19.26 12.56
C PRO A 479 18.58 -20.77 12.75
N LEU A 480 18.97 -21.43 11.67
CA LEU A 480 19.40 -22.84 11.73
C LEU A 480 20.67 -22.94 12.59
N ALA A 481 20.57 -23.69 13.69
CA ALA A 481 21.70 -24.02 14.57
C ALA A 481 22.75 -24.87 13.87
#